data_AF-A0A7M7NKC9-F1
#
_entry.id   AF-A0A7M7NKC9-F1
#
_cell.length_a   1.000
_cell.length_b   1.000
_cell.length_c   1.000
_cell.angle_alpha   90.00
_cell.angle_beta   90.00
_cell.angle_gamma   90.00
#
_symmetry.space_group_name_H-M   'P 1'
#
loop_
_entity.id
_entity.type
_entity.pdbx_description
1 polymer ?
#
loop_
_entity_poly.entity_id
_entity_poly.type
_entity_poly.pdbx_seq_one_letter_code
_entity_poly.pdbx_strand_id
1 'polypeptide(L)' 'MEIEFKWFGLQEKVQKDISRAHTRIYTNFYRTLICSLDEWYGMTMEDIRELEAKIKRDLDEARVSGEVRGMVEN' A
#
# COMPACT_ATOMS: atom_id res chain seq x y z
N MET A 1 14.53 1.84 -8.43
CA MET A 1 14.48 2.09 -6.98
C MET A 1 15.77 1.56 -6.38
N GLU A 2 16.50 2.40 -5.67
CA GLU A 2 17.72 1.98 -4.96
C GLU A 2 17.33 1.63 -3.51
N ILE A 3 17.71 0.44 -3.04
CA ILE A 3 17.45 -0.03 -1.67
C ILE A 3 18.79 -0.16 -0.97
N GLU A 4 19.09 0.75 -0.05
CA GLU A 4 20.28 0.65 0.80
C GLU A 4 19.90 0.18 2.20
N PHE A 5 20.43 -0.98 2.62
CA PHE A 5 20.33 -1.45 4.00
C PHE A 5 21.73 -1.74 4.55
N LYS A 6 22.26 -0.84 5.36
CA LYS A 6 23.65 -0.90 5.85
C LYS A 6 23.71 -1.63 7.19
N TRP A 7 23.72 -2.97 7.14
CA TRP A 7 23.97 -3.82 8.30
C TRP A 7 24.83 -5.02 7.92
N PHE A 8 26.03 -5.09 8.52
CA PHE A 8 26.95 -6.20 8.34
C PHE A 8 26.28 -7.56 8.60
N GLY A 9 26.38 -8.47 7.62
CA GLY A 9 25.83 -9.83 7.69
C GLY A 9 24.34 -9.97 7.38
N LEU A 10 23.57 -8.88 7.30
CA LEU A 10 22.12 -8.91 6.99
C LEU A 10 21.73 -8.13 5.72
N GLN A 11 22.66 -7.32 5.18
CA GLN A 11 22.44 -6.47 4.01
C GLN A 11 21.73 -7.18 2.85
N GLU A 12 22.33 -8.23 2.29
CA GLU A 12 21.82 -8.88 1.07
C GLU A 12 20.44 -9.50 1.27
N LYS A 13 20.24 -10.18 2.42
CA LYS A 13 18.97 -10.85 2.72
C LYS A 13 17.84 -9.83 2.83
N VAL A 14 18.04 -8.78 3.62
CA VAL A 14 17.02 -7.74 3.84
C VAL A 14 16.73 -6.97 2.55
N GLN A 15 17.75 -6.59 1.78
CA GLN A 15 17.55 -5.91 0.50
C GLN A 15 16.75 -6.77 -0.48
N LYS A 16 17.02 -8.08 -0.55
CA LYS A 16 16.28 -9.01 -1.41
C LYS A 16 14.82 -9.16 -0.99
N ASP A 17 14.54 -9.17 0.32
CA ASP A 17 13.18 -9.31 0.83
C ASP A 17 12.37 -8.02 0.61
N ILE A 18 12.96 -6.84 0.85
CA ILE A 18 12.33 -5.53 0.53
C ILE A 18 12.03 -5.43 -0.97
N SER A 19 12.96 -5.84 -1.84
CA SER A 19 12.77 -5.79 -3.30
C SER A 19 11.60 -6.69 -3.75
N ARG A 20 11.47 -7.88 -3.15
CA ARG A 20 10.34 -8.78 -3.41
C ARG A 20 9.01 -8.22 -2.91
N ALA A 21 8.99 -7.70 -1.68
CA ALA A 21 7.81 -7.06 -1.11
C ALA A 21 7.35 -5.87 -1.97
N HIS A 22 8.29 -5.03 -2.41
CA HIS A 22 8.04 -3.89 -3.30
C HIS A 22 7.38 -4.33 -4.61
N THR A 23 7.97 -5.30 -5.31
CA THR A 23 7.42 -5.80 -6.58
C THR A 23 5.98 -6.31 -6.40
N ARG A 24 5.70 -7.02 -5.31
CA ARG A 24 4.36 -7.54 -4.99
C ARG A 24 3.37 -6.40 -4.71
N ILE A 25 3.74 -5.44 -3.87
CA ILE A 25 2.90 -4.28 -3.53
C ILE A 25 2.55 -3.49 -4.79
N TYR A 26 3.55 -3.18 -5.62
CA TYR A 26 3.34 -2.38 -6.83
C TYR A 26 2.45 -3.10 -7.85
N THR A 27 2.67 -4.40 -8.06
CA THR A 27 1.86 -5.18 -8.99
C THR A 27 0.40 -5.23 -8.55
N ASN A 28 0.15 -5.46 -7.26
CA ASN A 28 -1.21 -5.50 -6.72
C ASN A 28 -1.86 -4.11 -6.74
N PHE A 29 -1.13 -3.08 -6.36
CA PHE A 29 -1.61 -1.70 -6.40
C PHE A 29 -2.08 -1.29 -7.79
N TYR A 30 -1.25 -1.50 -8.82
CA TYR A 30 -1.62 -1.11 -10.18
C TYR A 30 -2.79 -1.94 -10.72
N ARG A 31 -2.89 -3.22 -10.38
CA ARG A 31 -4.06 -4.04 -10.72
C ARG A 31 -5.32 -3.47 -10.09
N THR A 32 -5.32 -3.21 -8.80
CA THR A 32 -6.47 -2.62 -8.10
C THR A 32 -6.84 -1.27 -8.68
N LEU A 33 -5.86 -0.38 -8.88
CA LEU A 33 -6.07 0.97 -9.41
C LEU A 33 -6.76 0.97 -10.79
N ILE A 34 -6.31 0.07 -11.69
CA ILE A 34 -6.88 -0.06 -13.03
C ILE A 34 -8.25 -0.72 -12.98
N CYS A 35 -8.42 -1.78 -12.18
CA CYS A 35 -9.71 -2.46 -12.06
C CYS A 35 -10.79 -1.56 -11.44
N SER A 36 -10.42 -0.62 -10.59
CA SER A 36 -11.33 0.35 -10.00
C SER A 36 -11.45 1.64 -10.82
N LEU A 37 -10.96 1.68 -12.07
CA LEU A 37 -10.96 2.89 -12.91
C LEU A 37 -12.36 3.52 -13.00
N ASP A 38 -13.39 2.71 -13.23
CA ASP A 38 -14.77 3.18 -13.38
C ASP A 38 -15.33 3.79 -12.09
N GLU A 39 -14.76 3.47 -10.92
CA GLU A 39 -15.23 3.98 -9.63
C GLU A 39 -14.76 5.41 -9.36
N TRP A 40 -13.61 5.81 -9.94
CA TRP A 40 -13.04 7.15 -9.76
C TRP A 40 -13.01 7.98 -11.04
N TYR A 41 -13.32 7.38 -12.19
CA TYR A 41 -13.43 8.09 -13.46
C TYR A 41 -14.56 9.12 -13.41
N GLY A 42 -14.21 10.40 -13.56
CA GLY A 42 -15.17 11.51 -13.53
C GLY A 42 -15.35 12.19 -12.18
N MET A 43 -14.65 11.72 -11.12
CA MET A 43 -14.59 12.45 -9.86
C MET A 43 -13.90 13.81 -10.03
N THR A 44 -14.42 14.83 -9.36
CA THR A 44 -13.74 16.12 -9.23
C THR A 44 -12.68 16.05 -8.13
N MET A 45 -11.76 17.01 -8.12
CA MET A 45 -10.78 17.10 -7.04
C MET A 45 -11.41 17.33 -5.66
N GLU A 46 -12.62 17.90 -5.59
CA GLU A 46 -13.33 18.07 -4.32
C GLU A 46 -13.86 16.72 -3.81
N ASP A 47 -14.45 15.90 -4.70
CA ASP A 47 -14.91 14.54 -4.36
C ASP A 47 -13.75 13.68 -3.83
N ILE A 48 -12.56 13.82 -4.44
CA ILE A 48 -11.35 13.11 -4.01
C ILE A 48 -10.94 13.55 -2.59
N ARG A 49 -11.02 14.84 -2.24
CA ARG A 49 -10.68 15.33 -0.90
C ARG A 49 -11.66 14.83 0.16
N GLU A 50 -12.95 14.80 -0.16
CA GLU A 50 -13.96 14.24 0.73
C GLU A 50 -13.72 12.74 0.95
N LEU A 51 -13.40 12.02 -0.13
CA LEU A 51 -13.05 10.60 -0.09
C LEU A 51 -11.80 10.34 0.76
N GLU A 52 -10.73 11.12 0.58
CA GLU A 52 -9.51 11.05 1.40
C GLU A 52 -9.81 11.29 2.89
N ALA A 53 -10.63 12.29 3.21
CA ALA A 53 -11.00 12.60 4.59
C ALA A 53 -11.84 11.47 5.23
N LYS A 54 -12.74 10.85 4.46
CA LYS A 54 -13.50 9.67 4.90
C LYS A 54 -12.58 8.47 5.12
N ILE A 55 -11.75 8.12 4.13
CA ILE A 55 -10.83 6.99 4.21
C ILE A 55 -9.88 7.13 5.41
N LYS A 56 -9.40 8.34 5.70
CA LYS A 56 -8.55 8.58 6.87
C LYS A 56 -9.22 8.17 8.18
N ARG A 57 -10.49 8.57 8.39
CA ARG A 57 -11.25 8.19 9.59
C ARG A 57 -11.47 6.69 9.65
N ASP A 58 -11.90 6.09 8.55
CA ASP A 58 -12.17 4.65 8.44
C ASP A 58 -10.88 3.83 8.74
N LEU A 59 -9.71 4.30 8.28
CA LEU A 59 -8.41 3.67 8.54
C LEU A 59 -7.96 3.83 10.00
N ASP A 60 -8.16 5.00 10.60
CA ASP A 60 -7.81 5.23 12.00
C ASP A 60 -8.66 4.37 12.94
N GLU A 61 -9.96 4.24 12.67
CA GLU A 61 -10.86 3.33 13.40
C GLU A 61 -10.45 1.87 13.22
N ALA A 62 -10.22 1.43 11.97
CA ALA A 62 -9.80 0.06 11.69
C ALA A 62 -8.45 -0.30 12.34
N ARG A 63 -7.55 0.68 12.53
CA ARG A 63 -6.26 0.46 13.21
C ARG A 63 -6.41 0.22 14.71
N VAL A 64 -7.42 0.83 15.34
CA VAL A 64 -7.65 0.72 16.79
C VAL A 64 -8.54 -0.47 17.14
N SER A 65 -9.59 -0.71 16.37
CA SER A 65 -10.63 -1.71 16.71
C SER A 65 -10.79 -2.82 15.67
N GLY A 66 -10.07 -2.77 14.55
CA GLY A 66 -10.18 -3.75 13.49
C GLY A 66 -9.32 -5.00 13.70
N GLU A 67 -9.69 -6.07 13.02
CA GLU A 67 -8.90 -7.30 12.96
C GLU A 67 -7.73 -7.17 11.97
N VAL A 68 -6.67 -7.93 12.20
CA VAL A 68 -5.52 -7.98 11.28
C VAL A 68 -5.97 -8.55 9.94
N ARG A 69 -5.73 -7.79 8.86
CA ARG A 69 -6.14 -8.14 7.49
C ARG A 69 -5.09 -7.69 6.47
N GLY A 70 -5.12 -8.29 5.28
CA GLY A 70 -4.26 -7.91 4.16
C GLY A 70 -3.13 -8.90 3.90
N MET A 71 -2.03 -8.41 3.34
CA MET A 71 -0.89 -9.25 2.95
C MET A 71 -0.11 -9.73 4.18
N VAL A 72 0.09 -11.04 4.28
CA VAL A 72 0.96 -11.67 5.27
C VAL A 72 2.22 -12.16 4.55
N GLU A 73 3.39 -11.91 5.14
CA GLU A 73 4.63 -12.56 4.71
C GLU A 73 4.82 -13.86 5.50
N ASN A 74 4.95 -14.97 4.77
CA ASN A 74 5.26 -16.30 5.31
C ASN A 74 6.77 -16.56 5.25
#